data_AF-A0A4V3I902-F1
#
_entry.id   AF-A0A4V3I902-F1
#
_cell.length_a   1.000
_cell.length_b   1.000
_cell.length_c   1.000
_cell.angle_alpha   90.00
_cell.angle_beta   90.00
_cell.angle_gamma   90.00
#
_symmetry.space_group_name_H-M   'P 1'
#
loop_
_entity.id
_entity.type
_entity.pdbx_description
1 polymer ?
#
loop_
_entity_poly.entity_id
_entity_poly.type
_entity_poly.pdbx_seq_one_letter_code
_entity_poly.pdbx_strand_id
1 'polypeptide(L)'
;MTPLLFLGIAAAGGVGAAARLALDGLVRTRLGGAFPYGTTIINVSGSLLLGLVTGLALNHLLAPEWSLVLGIGLLGGYTTFSTASFETVRLAQAHRYLAALANGVGMLVASVVAAALGLWAGLALG
;
A
#
# COMPACT_ATOMS: atom_id res chain seq x y z
N MET A 1 6.76 -10.25 21.81
CA MET A 1 5.61 -9.41 21.39
C MET A 1 4.54 -9.49 22.46
N THR A 2 4.13 -8.38 23.05
CA THR A 2 3.10 -8.38 24.11
C THR A 2 1.71 -8.60 23.51
N PRO A 3 0.73 -9.14 24.27
CA PRO A 3 -0.64 -9.29 23.78
C PRO A 3 -1.26 -7.98 23.31
N LEU A 4 -0.97 -6.87 24.01
CA LEU A 4 -1.46 -5.54 23.64
C LEU A 4 -0.91 -5.09 22.28
N LEU A 5 0.38 -5.30 22.01
CA LEU A 5 0.98 -4.95 20.72
C LEU A 5 0.38 -5.78 19.59
N PHE A 6 0.14 -7.08 19.81
CA PHE A 6 -0.52 -7.94 18.83
C PHE A 6 -1.93 -7.43 18.50
N LEU A 7 -2.73 -7.10 19.51
CA LEU A 7 -4.06 -6.52 19.32
C LEU A 7 -4.01 -5.16 18.60
N GLY A 8 -2.99 -4.34 18.89
CA GLY A 8 -2.76 -3.07 18.20
C GLY A 8 -2.48 -3.25 16.71
N ILE A 9 -1.62 -4.20 16.34
CA ILE A 9 -1.33 -4.55 14.94
C ILE A 9 -2.60 -5.04 14.23
N ALA A 10 -3.36 -5.94 14.87
CA ALA A 10 -4.58 -6.50 14.30
C ALA A 10 -5.65 -5.42 14.08
N ALA A 11 -5.87 -4.54 15.06
CA ALA A 11 -6.81 -3.43 14.95
C ALA A 11 -6.39 -2.45 13.84
N ALA A 12 -5.10 -2.09 13.78
CA ALA A 12 -4.56 -1.24 12.73
C ALA A 12 -4.75 -1.87 11.34
N GLY A 13 -4.54 -3.19 11.20
CA GLY A 13 -4.81 -3.91 9.95
C GLY A 13 -6.28 -3.86 9.52
N GLY A 14 -7.21 -4.00 10.46
CA GLY A 14 -8.64 -3.82 10.20
C GLY A 14 -8.97 -2.39 9.71
N VAL A 15 -8.39 -1.38 10.35
CA VAL A 15 -8.53 0.03 9.93
C VAL A 15 -7.94 0.24 8.53
N GLY A 16 -6.77 -0.32 8.25
CA GLY A 16 -6.15 -0.27 6.92
C GLY A 16 -7.04 -0.86 5.84
N ALA A 17 -7.62 -2.05 6.11
CA ALA A 17 -8.54 -2.70 5.18
C ALA A 17 -9.83 -1.89 4.96
N ALA A 18 -10.37 -1.24 6.01
CA ALA A 18 -11.52 -0.34 5.89
C ALA A 18 -11.18 0.92 5.08
N ALA A 19 -10.02 1.53 5.31
CA ALA A 19 -9.55 2.68 4.55
C ALA A 19 -9.33 2.33 3.06
N ARG A 20 -8.78 1.15 2.78
CA ARG A 20 -8.67 0.60 1.42
C ARG A 20 -10.05 0.50 0.76
N LEU A 21 -11.02 -0.12 1.44
CA LEU A 21 -12.38 -0.29 0.91
C LEU A 21 -13.02 1.06 0.58
N ALA A 22 -12.90 2.03 1.48
CA ALA A 22 -13.46 3.37 1.28
C ALA A 22 -12.79 4.11 0.12
N LEU A 23 -11.46 4.10 0.06
CA LEU A 23 -10.71 4.83 -0.97
C LEU A 23 -10.87 4.20 -2.35
N ASP A 24 -10.79 2.87 -2.46
CA ASP A 24 -11.01 2.16 -3.72
C ASP A 24 -12.43 2.42 -4.25
N GLY A 25 -13.44 2.36 -3.37
CA GLY A 25 -14.82 2.72 -3.70
C GLY A 25 -14.96 4.17 -4.19
N LEU A 26 -14.34 5.13 -3.49
CA LEU A 26 -14.37 6.54 -3.88
C LEU A 26 -13.71 6.76 -5.25
N VAL A 27 -12.53 6.18 -5.48
CA VAL A 27 -11.83 6.29 -6.76
C VAL A 27 -12.66 5.69 -7.89
N ARG A 28 -13.27 4.53 -7.66
CA ARG A 28 -14.12 3.86 -8.63
C ARG A 28 -15.33 4.71 -9.03
N THR A 29 -15.94 5.44 -8.09
CA THR A 29 -17.06 6.35 -8.41
C THR A 29 -16.64 7.59 -9.21
N ARG A 30 -15.41 8.09 -9.04
CA ARG A 30 -14.95 9.32 -9.70
C ARG A 30 -14.24 9.11 -11.03
N LEU A 31 -13.32 8.14 -11.08
CA LEU A 31 -12.49 7.91 -12.27
C LEU A 31 -13.13 6.91 -13.22
N GLY A 32 -13.99 6.02 -12.72
CA GLY A 32 -14.69 5.03 -13.53
C GLY A 32 -13.77 4.22 -14.46
N GLY A 33 -14.38 3.54 -15.43
CA GLY A 33 -13.65 2.88 -16.50
C GLY A 33 -13.05 1.53 -16.11
N ALA A 34 -12.28 0.98 -17.05
CA ALA A 34 -11.88 -0.42 -17.01
C ALA A 34 -10.47 -0.64 -16.41
N PHE A 35 -9.77 0.42 -15.98
CA PHE A 35 -8.46 0.30 -15.32
C PHE A 35 -8.63 0.42 -13.78
N PRO A 36 -7.96 -0.42 -12.97
CA PRO A 36 -8.10 -0.42 -11.51
C PRO A 36 -7.28 0.69 -10.84
N TYR A 37 -7.72 1.94 -11.03
CA TYR A 37 -7.05 3.11 -10.45
C TYR A 37 -7.00 3.07 -8.92
N GLY A 38 -8.04 2.58 -8.26
CA GLY A 38 -8.09 2.53 -6.80
C GLY A 38 -7.02 1.60 -6.23
N THR A 39 -6.90 0.38 -6.78
CA THR A 39 -5.80 -0.57 -6.46
C THR A 39 -4.41 0.03 -6.70
N THR A 40 -4.24 0.78 -7.78
CA THR A 40 -2.96 1.46 -8.06
C THR A 40 -2.64 2.51 -7.00
N ILE A 41 -3.62 3.36 -6.68
CA ILE A 41 -3.44 4.45 -5.72
C ILE A 41 -3.09 3.90 -4.34
N ILE A 42 -3.85 2.93 -3.80
CA ILE A 42 -3.62 2.38 -2.47
C ILE A 42 -2.24 1.71 -2.34
N ASN A 43 -1.78 0.99 -3.38
CA ASN A 43 -0.50 0.29 -3.33
C ASN A 43 0.66 1.28 -3.45
N VAL A 44 0.58 2.27 -4.35
CA VAL A 44 1.66 3.26 -4.52
C VAL A 44 1.76 4.19 -3.31
N SER A 45 0.64 4.73 -2.82
CA SER A 45 0.63 5.57 -1.63
C SER A 45 1.02 4.79 -0.37
N GLY A 46 0.55 3.54 -0.25
CA GLY A 46 0.90 2.67 0.86
C GLY A 46 2.39 2.31 0.88
N SER A 47 2.98 2.04 -0.29
CA SER A 47 4.42 1.83 -0.42
C SER A 47 5.23 3.08 -0.03
N LEU A 48 4.82 4.27 -0.46
CA LEU A 48 5.44 5.54 -0.04
C LEU A 48 5.45 5.68 1.49
N LEU A 49 4.29 5.51 2.11
CA LEU A 49 4.14 5.63 3.56
C LEU A 49 4.92 4.55 4.30
N LEU A 50 4.99 3.33 3.78
CA LEU A 50 5.76 2.25 4.39
C LEU A 50 7.26 2.54 4.34
N GLY A 51 7.74 3.07 3.22
CA GLY A 51 9.10 3.57 3.09
C GLY A 51 9.39 4.65 4.14
N LEU A 52 8.50 5.65 4.27
CA LEU A 52 8.65 6.72 5.26
C LEU A 52 8.71 6.20 6.70
N VAL A 53 7.76 5.34 7.09
CA VAL A 53 7.75 4.70 8.41
C VAL A 53 9.05 3.93 8.66
N THR A 54 9.54 3.21 7.65
CA THR A 54 10.80 2.45 7.74
C THR A 54 12.00 3.39 7.92
N GLY A 55 12.07 4.49 7.15
CA GLY A 55 13.14 5.48 7.28
C GLY A 55 13.17 6.15 8.65
N LEU A 56 12.00 6.56 9.16
CA LEU A 56 11.88 7.12 10.51
C LEU A 56 12.31 6.13 11.60
N ALA A 57 11.99 4.84 11.44
CA ALA A 57 12.40 3.80 12.36
C ALA A 57 13.93 3.58 12.34
N LEU A 58 14.54 3.56 11.15
CA LEU A 58 15.99 3.42 10.99
C LEU A 58 16.75 4.63 11.57
N ASN A 59 16.16 5.83 11.51
CA ASN A 59 16.70 7.03 12.14
C ASN A 59 16.38 7.14 13.65
N HIS A 60 15.82 6.11 14.26
CA HIS A 60 15.44 6.11 15.69
C HIS A 60 14.43 7.21 16.08
N LEU A 61 13.73 7.81 15.11
CA LEU A 61 12.66 8.79 15.34
C LEU A 61 11.30 8.13 15.60
N LEU A 62 11.19 6.82 15.33
CA LEU A 62 9.99 6.04 15.57
C LEU A 62 10.33 4.80 16.41
N ALA A 63 9.57 4.58 17.48
CA ALA A 63 9.76 3.39 18.31
C ALA A 63 9.48 2.09 17.52
N PRO A 64 10.18 0.98 17.81
CA PRO A 64 10.01 -0.27 17.09
C PRO A 64 8.57 -0.79 17.06
N GLU A 65 7.80 -0.59 18.14
CA GLU A 65 6.41 -1.02 18.26
C GLU A 65 5.51 -0.30 17.24
N TRP A 66 5.71 1.01 17.07
CA TRP A 66 4.96 1.80 16.11
C TRP A 66 5.27 1.43 14.67
N SER A 67 6.51 1.00 14.40
CA SER A 67 6.89 0.48 13.08
C SER A 67 6.09 -0.79 12.72
N LEU A 68 5.83 -1.66 13.71
CA LEU A 68 5.01 -2.85 13.51
C LEU A 68 3.52 -2.50 13.34
N VAL A 69 2.99 -1.62 14.18
CA VAL A 69 1.57 -1.21 14.12
C VAL A 69 1.25 -0.49 12.81
N LEU A 70 2.10 0.44 12.39
CA LEU A 70 1.90 1.20 11.15
C LEU A 70 2.26 0.39 9.91
N GLY A 71 3.41 -0.30 9.93
CA GLY A 71 3.91 -1.04 8.77
C GLY A 71 3.14 -2.33 8.51
N ILE A 72 3.18 -3.27 9.46
CA ILE A 72 2.54 -4.58 9.31
C ILE A 72 1.02 -4.47 9.47
N GLY A 73 0.57 -3.69 10.45
CA GLY A 73 -0.85 -3.49 10.71
C GLY A 73 -1.50 -2.60 9.64
N LEU A 74 -1.44 -1.29 9.84
CA LEU A 74 -2.19 -0.32 9.03
C LEU A 74 -1.87 -0.44 7.53
N LEU A 75 -0.61 -0.33 7.14
CA LEU A 75 -0.20 -0.32 5.74
C LEU A 75 -0.31 -1.71 5.10
N GLY A 76 -0.10 -2.78 5.87
CA GLY A 76 -0.36 -4.15 5.43
C GLY A 76 -1.85 -4.41 5.13
N GLY A 77 -2.77 -3.83 5.91
CA GLY A 77 -4.21 -3.91 5.64
C GLY A 77 -4.67 -2.95 4.51
N TYR A 78 -4.01 -1.81 4.37
CA TYR A 78 -4.33 -0.78 3.39
C TYR A 78 -3.90 -1.14 1.97
N THR A 79 -2.78 -1.83 1.81
CA THR A 79 -2.27 -2.28 0.50
C THR A 79 -2.79 -3.67 0.13
N THR A 80 -2.68 -4.06 -1.15
CA THR A 80 -3.10 -5.42 -1.56
C THR A 80 -2.43 -5.87 -2.84
N PHE A 81 -1.68 -6.98 -2.74
CA PHE A 81 -1.07 -7.64 -3.89
C PHE A 81 -2.02 -8.65 -4.57
N SER A 82 -2.89 -9.31 -3.80
CA SER A 82 -3.82 -10.32 -4.31
C SER A 82 -4.87 -9.73 -5.24
N THR A 83 -5.47 -8.58 -4.88
CA THR A 83 -6.42 -7.87 -5.75
C THR A 83 -5.73 -7.42 -7.05
N ALA A 84 -4.55 -6.78 -6.94
CA ALA A 84 -3.75 -6.37 -8.08
C ALA A 84 -3.43 -7.52 -9.06
N SER A 85 -3.04 -8.68 -8.52
CA SER A 85 -2.74 -9.88 -9.32
C SER A 85 -3.97 -10.37 -10.07
N PHE A 86 -5.11 -10.46 -9.38
CA PHE A 86 -6.36 -10.90 -9.98
C PHE A 86 -6.86 -9.93 -11.07
N GLU A 87 -6.75 -8.62 -10.84
CA GLU A 87 -7.11 -7.59 -11.82
C GLU A 87 -6.21 -7.65 -13.06
N THR A 88 -4.92 -7.92 -12.89
CA THR A 88 -3.99 -8.13 -14.01
C THR A 88 -4.43 -9.29 -14.89
N VAL A 89 -4.79 -10.43 -14.29
CA VAL A 89 -5.32 -11.60 -15.02
C VAL A 89 -6.61 -11.25 -15.75
N ARG A 90 -7.54 -10.56 -15.10
CA ARG A 90 -8.81 -10.14 -15.73
C ARG A 90 -8.61 -9.21 -16.92
N LEU A 91 -7.68 -8.26 -16.81
CA LEU A 91 -7.33 -7.36 -17.92
C LEU A 91 -6.75 -8.13 -19.11
N ALA A 92 -5.88 -9.11 -18.84
CA ALA A 92 -5.31 -9.97 -19.88
C ALA A 92 -6.36 -10.86 -20.55
N GLN A 93 -7.28 -11.45 -19.77
CA GLN A 93 -8.41 -12.23 -20.29
C GLN A 93 -9.36 -11.39 -21.16
N ALA A 94 -9.51 -10.11 -20.84
CA ALA A 94 -10.27 -9.16 -21.65
C ALA A 94 -9.48 -8.63 -22.87
N HIS A 95 -8.34 -9.23 -23.22
CA HIS A 95 -7.42 -8.80 -24.29
C HIS A 95 -6.88 -7.37 -24.13
N ARG A 96 -6.93 -6.80 -22.92
CA ARG A 96 -6.42 -5.44 -22.61
C ARG A 96 -4.99 -5.52 -22.09
N TYR A 97 -4.08 -6.05 -22.92
CA TYR A 97 -2.71 -6.38 -22.51
C TYR A 97 -1.90 -5.19 -22.00
N LEU A 98 -2.04 -4.01 -22.62
CA LEU A 98 -1.33 -2.81 -22.14
C LEU A 98 -1.79 -2.39 -20.74
N ALA A 99 -3.10 -2.48 -20.47
CA ALA A 99 -3.65 -2.21 -19.14
C ALA A 99 -3.21 -3.27 -18.12
N ALA A 100 -3.15 -4.54 -18.52
CA ALA A 100 -2.63 -5.62 -17.68
C ALA A 100 -1.15 -5.38 -17.32
N LEU A 101 -0.31 -4.99 -18.29
CA LEU A 101 1.09 -4.66 -18.07
C LEU A 101 1.25 -3.45 -17.15
N ALA A 102 0.46 -2.39 -17.37
CA ALA A 102 0.47 -1.21 -16.52
C ALA A 102 0.04 -1.53 -15.07
N ASN A 103 -0.99 -2.36 -14.89
CA ASN A 103 -1.45 -2.76 -13.56
C ASN A 103 -0.49 -3.73 -12.85
N GLY A 104 0.12 -4.67 -13.56
CA GLY A 104 1.04 -5.65 -12.96
C GLY A 104 2.43 -5.07 -12.75
N VAL A 105 3.09 -4.67 -13.84
CA VAL A 105 4.50 -4.24 -13.84
C VAL A 105 4.61 -2.74 -13.55
N GLY A 106 3.80 -1.92 -14.22
CA GLY A 106 3.85 -0.46 -14.05
C GLY A 106 3.60 -0.04 -12.60
N MET A 107 2.55 -0.57 -11.99
CA MET A 107 2.24 -0.33 -10.58
C MET A 107 3.34 -0.84 -9.65
N LEU A 108 3.89 -2.04 -9.88
CA LEU A 108 5.00 -2.57 -9.07
C LEU A 108 6.20 -1.62 -9.09
N VAL A 109 6.62 -1.18 -10.28
CA VAL A 109 7.73 -0.22 -10.44
C VAL A 109 7.42 1.09 -9.71
N ALA A 110 6.21 1.63 -9.89
CA ALA A 110 5.78 2.86 -9.22
C ALA A 110 5.78 2.71 -7.68
N SER A 111 5.30 1.59 -7.15
CA SER A 111 5.33 1.27 -5.73
C SER A 111 6.75 1.15 -5.17
N VAL A 112 7.67 0.51 -5.90
CA VAL A 112 9.08 0.41 -5.48
C VAL A 112 9.74 1.79 -5.45
N VAL A 113 9.53 2.61 -6.49
CA VAL A 113 10.04 3.99 -6.52
C VAL A 113 9.45 4.80 -5.36
N ALA A 114 8.15 4.69 -5.13
CA ALA A 114 7.47 5.36 -4.02
C ALA A 114 8.04 4.94 -2.65
N ALA A 115 8.26 3.64 -2.43
CA ALA A 115 8.89 3.16 -1.20
C ALA A 115 10.31 3.70 -1.02
N ALA A 116 11.11 3.75 -2.08
CA ALA A 116 12.46 4.32 -2.03
C ALA A 116 12.44 5.81 -1.69
N LEU A 117 11.52 6.58 -2.29
CA LEU A 117 11.34 8.00 -1.97
C LEU A 117 10.89 8.21 -0.52
N GLY A 118 9.97 7.38 -0.04
CA GLY A 118 9.52 7.41 1.35
C GLY A 118 10.65 7.13 2.32
N LEU A 119 11.41 6.06 2.05
CA LEU A 119 12.58 5.68 2.84
C LEU A 119 13.60 6.82 2.90
N TRP A 120 13.95 7.39 1.74
CA TRP A 120 14.84 8.54 1.66
C TRP A 120 14.33 9.73 2.47
N ALA A 121 13.04 10.07 2.37
CA ALA A 121 12.45 11.16 3.13
C ALA A 121 12.49 10.90 4.64
N GLY A 122 12.22 9.66 5.08
CA GLY A 122 12.32 9.28 6.49
C GLY A 122 13.75 9.37 7.03
N LEU A 123 14.73 8.96 6.22
CA LEU A 123 16.15 9.06 6.55
C LEU A 123 16.68 10.50 6.55
N ALA A 124 16.06 11.41 5.81
CA ALA A 124 16.46 12.82 5.75
C ALA A 124 15.96 13.65 6.94
N LEU A 125 15.08 13.10 7.80
CA LEU A 125 14.49 13.80 8.94
C LEU A 125 15.26 13.65 10.27
N GLY A 126 16.31 12.82 10.29
CA GLY A 126 17.20 12.63 11.45
C GLY A 126 18.58 13.20 11.18
#